data_AF-A0AA38LTN8-F1
#
_entry.id   AF-A0AA38LTN8-F1
#
_cell.length_a   1.000
_cell.length_b   1.000
_cell.length_c   1.000
_cell.angle_alpha   90.00
_cell.angle_beta   90.00
_cell.angle_gamma   90.00
#
_symmetry.space_group_name_H-M   'P 1'
#
loop_
_entity.id
_entity.type
_entity.pdbx_description
1 polymer ?
#
loop_
_entity_poly.entity_id
_entity_poly.type
_entity_poly.pdbx_seq_one_letter_code
_entity_poly.pdbx_strand_id
1 'polypeptide(L)'
;MSYLFGGGAKQDTGAVDPVKMEMAVAELDMITDVFNRLVTSCHQKCIQPNPQSHRYAEGELLKGEAVCIDRCSAKFFEVNKVVGERMQAMGGTAQATGGFGGR
;
A
#
# COMPACT_ATOMS: atom_id res chain seq x y z
N MET A 1 -50.21 25.44 -12.01
CA MET A 1 -51.21 24.37 -11.80
C MET A 1 -50.54 23.04 -12.08
N SER A 2 -50.63 22.12 -11.12
CA SER A 2 -50.71 20.67 -11.31
C SER A 2 -49.54 19.90 -11.94
N TYR A 3 -48.53 19.58 -11.12
CA TYR A 3 -47.83 18.28 -11.18
C TYR A 3 -47.77 17.68 -9.77
N LEU A 4 -48.95 17.33 -9.27
CA LEU A 4 -49.19 16.44 -8.14
C LEU A 4 -49.71 15.12 -8.75
N PHE A 5 -48.84 14.17 -9.11
CA PHE A 5 -49.11 12.72 -9.04
C PHE A 5 -47.94 11.87 -9.55
N GLY A 6 -47.50 10.93 -8.71
CA GLY A 6 -47.19 9.57 -9.16
C GLY A 6 -45.76 9.27 -9.62
N GLY A 7 -45.02 8.56 -8.77
CA GLY A 7 -43.86 7.79 -9.24
C GLY A 7 -42.74 7.75 -8.22
N GLY A 8 -42.91 6.94 -7.17
CA GLY A 8 -41.85 6.69 -6.22
C GLY A 8 -40.62 6.09 -6.90
N ALA A 9 -39.54 6.86 -6.95
CA ALA A 9 -38.20 6.30 -7.01
C ALA A 9 -37.73 6.19 -5.55
N LYS A 10 -38.05 5.06 -4.91
CA LYS A 10 -37.22 4.59 -3.79
C LYS A 10 -35.82 4.42 -4.39
N GLN A 11 -34.93 5.38 -4.16
CA GLN A 11 -33.50 5.13 -4.30
C GLN A 11 -33.19 3.99 -3.34
N ASP A 12 -32.89 2.84 -3.91
CA ASP A 12 -32.52 1.64 -3.19
C ASP A 12 -31.25 1.94 -2.38
N THR A 13 -31.40 2.10 -1.07
CA THR A 13 -30.32 2.41 -0.12
C THR A 13 -29.35 1.23 0.06
N GLY A 14 -29.47 0.17 -0.74
CA GLY A 14 -28.62 -1.03 -0.71
C GLY A 14 -27.86 -1.32 -2.02
N ALA A 15 -27.97 -0.48 -3.05
CA ALA A 15 -27.20 -0.69 -4.29
C ALA A 15 -25.71 -0.38 -4.06
N VAL A 16 -24.94 -1.42 -3.77
CA VAL A 16 -23.49 -1.39 -3.77
C VAL A 16 -23.01 -1.09 -5.19
N ASP A 17 -22.35 0.04 -5.36
CA ASP A 17 -21.73 0.43 -6.63
C ASP A 17 -20.56 -0.52 -6.92
N PRO A 18 -20.60 -1.31 -8.01
CA PRO A 18 -19.55 -2.27 -8.33
C PRO A 18 -18.18 -1.61 -8.49
N VAL A 19 -18.13 -0.36 -8.99
CA VAL A 19 -16.88 0.40 -9.14
C VAL A 19 -16.28 0.74 -7.77
N LYS A 20 -17.12 1.07 -6.78
CA LYS A 20 -16.64 1.34 -5.41
C LYS A 20 -16.13 0.08 -4.73
N MET A 21 -16.70 -1.08 -5.03
CA MET A 21 -16.20 -2.35 -4.51
C MET A 21 -14.87 -2.74 -5.14
N GLU A 22 -14.71 -2.58 -6.46
CA GLU A 22 -13.43 -2.83 -7.13
C GLU A 22 -12.30 -1.93 -6.60
N MET A 23 -12.60 -0.65 -6.36
CA MET A 23 -11.67 0.28 -5.71
C MET A 23 -11.30 -0.17 -4.30
N ALA A 24 -12.28 -0.58 -3.49
CA ALA A 24 -12.04 -1.07 -2.14
C ALA A 24 -11.19 -2.36 -2.11
N VAL A 25 -11.39 -3.27 -3.08
CA VAL A 25 -10.57 -4.47 -3.23
C VAL A 25 -9.12 -4.10 -3.57
N ALA A 26 -8.92 -3.15 -4.50
CA ALA A 26 -7.59 -2.69 -4.84
C ALA A 26 -6.84 -2.05 -3.66
N GLU A 27 -7.54 -1.32 -2.79
CA GLU A 27 -6.96 -0.76 -1.56
C GLU A 27 -6.49 -1.87 -0.59
N LEU A 28 -7.28 -2.94 -0.43
CA LEU A 28 -6.91 -4.06 0.43
C LEU A 28 -5.71 -4.86 -0.12
N ASP A 29 -5.66 -5.06 -1.44
CA ASP A 29 -4.53 -5.73 -2.10
C ASP A 29 -3.23 -4.95 -1.91
N MET A 30 -3.29 -3.62 -2.03
CA MET A 30 -2.17 -2.72 -1.75
C MET A 30 -1.68 -2.83 -0.31
N ILE A 31 -2.58 -2.79 0.68
CA ILE A 31 -2.21 -2.90 2.11
C ILE A 31 -1.54 -4.26 2.38
N THR A 32 -2.08 -5.33 1.77
CA THR A 32 -1.56 -6.69 1.94
C THR A 32 -0.16 -6.83 1.37
N ASP A 33 0.10 -6.32 0.17
CA ASP A 33 1.45 -6.32 -0.42
C ASP A 33 2.45 -5.52 0.43
N VAL A 34 2.06 -4.33 0.90
CA VAL A 34 2.90 -3.50 1.78
C VAL A 34 3.24 -4.24 3.08
N PHE A 35 2.28 -4.90 3.71
CA PHE A 35 2.49 -5.69 4.92
C PHE A 35 3.47 -6.85 4.67
N ASN A 36 3.27 -7.63 3.60
CA ASN A 36 4.13 -8.76 3.29
C ASN A 36 5.58 -8.34 3.01
N ARG A 37 5.77 -7.22 2.31
CA ARG A 37 7.09 -6.63 2.07
C ARG A 37 7.74 -6.11 3.35
N LEU A 38 6.96 -5.45 4.21
CA LEU A 38 7.44 -4.96 5.50
C LEU A 38 7.97 -6.13 6.35
N VAL A 39 7.17 -7.18 6.52
CA VAL A 39 7.52 -8.36 7.32
C VAL A 39 8.80 -9.02 6.77
N THR A 40 8.84 -9.27 5.45
CA THR A 40 10.00 -9.91 4.81
C THR A 40 11.27 -9.06 4.97
N SER A 41 11.17 -7.75 4.76
CA SER A 41 12.31 -6.84 4.84
C SER A 41 12.85 -6.73 6.26
N CYS A 42 11.97 -6.57 7.25
CA CYS A 42 12.40 -6.44 8.65
C CYS A 42 12.89 -7.76 9.23
N HIS A 43 12.33 -8.90 8.83
CA HIS A 43 12.85 -10.21 9.21
C HIS A 43 14.30 -10.40 8.70
N GLN A 44 14.56 -10.09 7.42
CA GLN A 44 15.92 -10.17 6.84
C GLN A 44 16.91 -9.20 7.49
N LYS A 45 16.46 -8.02 7.93
CA LYS A 45 17.35 -7.01 8.53
C LYS A 45 17.63 -7.24 10.00
N CYS A 46 16.65 -7.73 10.76
CA CYS A 46 16.71 -7.75 12.21
C CYS A 46 16.90 -9.13 12.82
N ILE A 47 16.40 -10.19 12.18
CA ILE A 47 16.44 -11.57 12.71
C ILE A 47 17.50 -12.39 11.96
N GLN A 48 17.67 -12.15 10.66
CA GLN A 48 18.67 -12.85 9.83
C GLN A 48 19.62 -11.85 9.12
N PRO A 49 20.38 -11.03 9.86
CA PRO A 49 21.15 -9.94 9.26
C PRO A 49 22.26 -10.42 8.31
N ASN A 50 22.65 -11.70 8.36
CA ASN A 50 23.69 -12.26 7.51
C ASN A 50 23.24 -13.61 6.91
N PRO A 51 23.13 -13.73 5.57
CA PRO A 51 22.64 -14.95 4.92
C PRO A 51 23.58 -16.16 5.06
N GLN A 52 24.80 -15.98 5.58
CA GLN A 52 25.69 -17.09 5.92
C GLN A 52 25.57 -17.55 7.38
N SER A 53 24.87 -16.82 8.26
CA SER A 53 24.72 -17.16 9.68
C SER A 53 23.24 -17.19 10.10
N HIS A 54 22.50 -18.18 9.60
CA HIS A 54 21.09 -18.44 9.94
C HIS A 54 20.91 -19.16 11.29
N ARG A 55 21.59 -18.70 12.35
CA ARG A 55 21.47 -19.33 13.67
C ARG A 55 20.49 -18.56 14.55
N TYR A 56 19.33 -19.17 14.75
CA TYR A 56 18.41 -18.82 15.83
C TYR A 56 18.98 -19.36 17.14
N ALA A 57 19.19 -18.48 18.11
CA ALA A 57 19.66 -18.86 19.45
C ALA A 57 18.52 -19.42 20.31
N GLU A 58 17.33 -18.83 20.20
CA GLU A 58 16.12 -19.17 20.94
C GLU A 58 14.86 -18.77 20.15
N GLY A 59 13.68 -19.18 20.62
CA GLY A 59 12.40 -18.95 19.94
C GLY A 59 11.75 -17.59 20.25
N GLU A 60 12.27 -16.88 21.26
CA GLU A 60 11.78 -15.56 21.67
C GLU A 60 12.62 -14.45 21.02
N LEU A 61 12.00 -13.29 20.80
CA LEU A 61 12.72 -12.13 20.29
C LEU A 61 13.64 -11.57 21.37
N LEU A 62 14.93 -11.48 21.04
CA LEU A 62 15.89 -10.77 21.88
C LEU A 62 15.55 -9.28 21.91
N LYS A 63 15.90 -8.60 23.00
CA LYS A 63 15.67 -7.15 23.15
C LYS A 63 16.25 -6.34 21.97
N GLY A 64 17.39 -6.78 21.42
CA GLY A 64 18.00 -6.15 20.25
C GLY A 64 17.17 -6.32 18.98
N GLU A 65 16.58 -7.49 18.76
CA GLU A 65 15.72 -7.79 17.61
C GLU A 65 14.41 -7.02 17.70
N ALA A 66 13.78 -6.98 18.88
CA ALA A 66 12.55 -6.21 19.11
C ALA A 66 12.75 -4.71 18.79
N VAL A 67 13.78 -4.08 19.35
CA VAL A 67 14.09 -2.66 19.08
C VAL A 67 14.50 -2.44 17.61
N CYS A 68 15.16 -3.43 16.98
CA CYS A 68 15.47 -3.35 15.56
C CYS A 68 14.20 -3.35 14.70
N ILE A 69 13.22 -4.22 15.00
CA ILE A 69 11.95 -4.32 14.26
C ILE A 69 11.19 -2.98 14.32
N ASP A 70 11.10 -2.34 15.49
CA ASP A 70 10.47 -1.03 15.65
C ASP A 70 11.14 0.04 14.78
N ARG A 71 12.48 0.06 14.75
CA ARG A 71 13.24 1.00 13.91
C ARG A 71 13.11 0.66 12.43
N CYS A 72 13.03 -0.61 12.10
CA CYS A 72 12.88 -1.08 10.73
C CYS A 72 11.54 -0.67 10.13
N SER A 73 10.44 -0.85 10.87
CA SER A 73 9.11 -0.46 10.41
C SER A 73 8.99 1.05 10.21
N ALA A 74 9.51 1.85 11.14
CA ALA A 74 9.57 3.31 11.00
C ALA A 74 10.33 3.74 9.72
N LYS A 75 11.52 3.17 9.50
CA LYS A 75 12.32 3.45 8.29
C LYS A 75 11.66 2.94 7.02
N PHE A 76 10.96 1.80 7.07
CA PHE A 76 10.28 1.26 5.91
C PHE A 76 9.23 2.24 5.38
N PHE A 77 8.40 2.81 6.26
CA PHE A 77 7.42 3.80 5.85
C PHE A 77 8.04 5.13 5.41
N GLU A 78 9.11 5.56 6.06
CA GLU A 78 9.88 6.74 5.64
C GLU A 78 10.42 6.57 4.21
N VAL A 79 11.04 5.42 3.92
CA VAL A 79 11.56 5.09 2.58
C VAL A 79 10.42 4.97 1.57
N ASN A 80 9.31 4.30 1.91
CA ASN A 80 8.17 4.21 1.00
C ASN A 80 7.61 5.59 0.63
N LYS A 81 7.54 6.52 1.58
CA LYS A 81 7.14 7.91 1.32
C LYS A 81 8.10 8.60 0.34
N VAL A 82 9.41 8.55 0.62
CA VAL A 82 10.42 9.19 -0.23
C VAL A 82 10.43 8.59 -1.64
N VAL A 83 10.32 7.27 -1.77
CA VAL A 83 10.22 6.60 -3.08
C VAL A 83 8.97 7.07 -3.82
N GLY A 84 7.82 7.17 -3.14
CA GLY A 84 6.59 7.70 -3.72
C GLY A 84 6.75 9.13 -4.26
N GLU A 85 7.36 10.02 -3.48
CA GLU A 85 7.65 11.41 -3.90
C GLU A 85 8.57 11.44 -5.15
N ARG A 86 9.58 10.57 -5.21
CA ARG A 86 10.49 10.48 -6.37
C ARG A 86 9.79 9.92 -7.60
N MET A 87 8.97 8.87 -7.46
CA MET A 87 8.21 8.32 -8.57
C MET A 87 7.22 9.34 -9.15
N GLN A 88 6.56 10.14 -8.30
CA GLN A 88 5.68 11.22 -8.75
C GLN A 88 6.45 12.33 -9.49
N ALA A 89 7.60 12.75 -8.96
CA ALA A 89 8.46 13.73 -9.62
C ALA A 89 8.95 13.26 -11.00
N MET A 90 9.30 11.98 -11.13
CA MET A 90 9.71 11.35 -12.39
C MET A 90 8.53 11.15 -13.36
N GLY A 91 7.36 10.75 -12.86
CA GLY A 91 6.15 10.57 -13.68
C GLY A 91 5.63 11.90 -14.25
N GLY A 92 5.68 12.97 -13.46
CA GLY A 92 5.37 14.33 -13.93
C GLY A 92 6.34 14.85 -14.99
N THR A 93 7.60 14.42 -14.98
CA THR A 93 8.57 14.75 -16.04
C THR A 93 8.39 13.88 -17.30
N ALA A 94 7.95 12.62 -17.17
CA ALA A 94 7.63 11.75 -18.30
C ALA A 94 6.36 12.20 -19.04
N GLN A 95 5.35 12.71 -18.33
CA GLN A 95 4.14 13.27 -18.95
C GLN A 95 4.39 14.63 -19.63
N ALA A 96 5.48 15.33 -19.29
CA ALA A 96 5.93 16.55 -19.97
C ALA A 96 6.78 16.29 -21.23
N THR A 97 7.28 15.07 -21.43
CA THR A 97 8.17 14.71 -22.57
C THR A 97 7.63 13.61 -23.48
N GLY A 98 6.42 13.10 -23.23
CA GLY A 98 5.88 11.90 -23.88
C GLY A 98 4.55 12.07 -24.61
N GLY A 99 4.37 13.15 -25.39
CA GLY A 99 3.37 13.18 -26.45
C GLY A 99 3.76 12.23 -27.59
N PHE A 100 3.46 10.94 -27.43
CA PHE A 100 3.45 9.98 -28.53
C PHE A 100 2.21 10.22 -29.39
N GLY A 101 2.38 10.86 -30.55
CA GLY A 101 1.35 10.93 -31.57
C GLY A 101 1.52 12.08 -32.55
N GLY A 102 2.24 11.85 -33.66
CA GLY A 102 2.10 12.69 -34.86
C GLY A 102 3.37 12.95 -35.67
N ARG A 103 4.01 11.90 -36.20
CA ARG A 103 4.54 11.79 -37.58
C ARG A 103 5.41 10.54 -37.72
#